data_AF-A0A0F9FGC1-F1
#
_entry.id   AF-A0A0F9FGC1-F1
#
_cell.length_a   1.000
_cell.length_b   1.000
_cell.length_c   1.000
_cell.angle_alpha   90.00
_cell.angle_beta   90.00
_cell.angle_gamma   90.00
#
_symmetry.space_group_name_H-M   'P 1'
#
loop_
_entity.id
_entity.type
_entity.pdbx_description
1 polymer ?
#
loop_
_entity_poly.entity_id
_entity_poly.type
_entity_poly.pdbx_seq_one_letter_code
_entity_poly.pdbx_strand_id
1 'polypeptide(L)' 'MDFIRRHEKFNPIAEDNDSMLESYIMVYPVGRFYQNSGKIYKYSKPILEVGVLRAFNQVVYNHTKFIERGGVYAY' A
#
# COMPACT_ATOMS: atom_id res chain seq x y z
N MET A 1 -4.57 -12.46 17.15
CA MET A 1 -4.33 -13.81 16.59
C MET A 1 -5.53 -14.75 16.70
N ASP A 2 -6.48 -14.53 17.60
CA ASP A 2 -7.62 -15.46 17.77
C ASP A 2 -8.57 -15.53 16.57
N PHE A 3 -8.68 -14.48 15.75
CA PHE A 3 -9.42 -14.55 14.49
C PHE A 3 -8.78 -15.56 13.54
N ILE A 4 -7.47 -15.44 13.29
CA ILE A 4 -6.73 -16.35 12.39
C ILE A 4 -6.86 -17.79 12.87
N ARG A 5 -6.60 -18.04 14.16
CA ARG A 5 -6.71 -19.38 14.75
C ARG A 5 -8.12 -19.99 14.59
N ARG A 6 -9.17 -19.21 14.86
CA ARG A 6 -10.58 -19.69 14.70
C ARG A 6 -10.95 -20.00 13.26
N HIS A 7 -10.23 -19.44 12.29
CA HIS A 7 -10.54 -19.56 10.86
C HIS A 7 -9.47 -20.33 10.08
N GLU A 8 -8.58 -21.05 10.76
CA GLU A 8 -7.46 -21.78 10.16
C GLU A 8 -7.89 -22.70 9.00
N LYS A 9 -9.09 -23.32 9.10
CA LYS A 9 -9.66 -24.16 8.03
C LYS A 9 -9.82 -23.47 6.67
N PHE A 10 -9.81 -22.13 6.64
CA PHE A 10 -9.92 -21.33 5.42
C PHE A 10 -8.56 -20.86 4.90
N ASN A 11 -7.46 -21.25 5.58
CA ASN A 11 -6.09 -20.82 5.26
C ASN A 11 -5.96 -19.30 5.04
N PRO A 12 -6.39 -18.46 6.00
CA PRO A 12 -6.38 -17.02 5.82
C PRO A 12 -4.94 -16.48 5.76
N ILE A 13 -4.68 -15.56 4.84
CA ILE A 13 -3.44 -14.79 4.82
C ILE A 13 -3.64 -13.58 5.72
N ALA A 14 -2.87 -13.49 6.80
CA ALA A 14 -2.94 -12.37 7.72
C ALA A 14 -2.16 -11.16 7.15
N GLU A 15 -2.81 -10.01 7.09
CA GLU A 15 -2.20 -8.73 6.79
C GLU A 15 -2.73 -7.72 7.81
N ASP A 16 -1.85 -7.16 8.63
CA ASP A 16 -2.24 -6.16 9.63
C ASP A 16 -2.03 -4.73 9.12
N ASN A 17 -2.45 -3.75 9.92
CA ASN A 17 -2.34 -2.34 9.52
C ASN A 17 -0.90 -1.91 9.25
N ASP A 18 0.08 -2.43 10.00
CA ASP A 18 1.48 -2.06 9.78
C ASP A 18 2.01 -2.64 8.46
N SER A 19 1.60 -3.86 8.14
CA SER A 19 1.91 -4.53 6.87
C SER A 19 1.26 -3.80 5.69
N MET A 20 0.05 -3.24 5.85
CA MET A 20 -0.66 -2.49 4.81
C MET A 20 -0.14 -1.08 4.58
N LEU A 21 0.21 -0.34 5.64
CA LEU A 21 0.60 1.06 5.52
C LEU A 21 1.90 1.18 4.71
N GLU A 22 1.89 2.09 3.74
CA GLU A 22 3.06 2.43 2.91
C GLU A 22 3.57 1.30 1.99
N SER A 23 2.91 0.14 1.96
CA SER A 23 3.32 -1.03 1.16
C SER A 23 2.47 -1.25 -0.10
N TYR A 24 1.55 -0.32 -0.37
CA TYR A 24 0.73 -0.25 -1.58
C TYR A 24 1.00 1.07 -2.30
N ILE A 25 1.02 1.02 -3.64
CA ILE A 25 0.96 2.21 -4.48
C ILE A 25 -0.49 2.39 -4.90
N MET A 26 -1.12 3.46 -4.42
CA MET A 26 -2.53 3.74 -4.70
C MET A 26 -2.66 5.01 -5.53
N VAL A 27 -3.59 5.00 -6.49
CA VAL A 27 -3.91 6.14 -7.34
C VAL A 27 -5.32 6.63 -7.01
N TYR A 28 -5.42 7.90 -6.61
CA TYR A 28 -6.67 8.59 -6.36
C TYR A 28 -7.35 8.92 -7.71
N PRO A 29 -8.70 8.95 -7.82
CA PRO A 29 -9.40 9.07 -9.10
C PRO A 29 -9.02 10.28 -9.96
N VAL A 30 -8.53 11.36 -9.35
CA VAL A 30 -8.04 12.54 -10.09
C VAL A 30 -6.60 12.36 -10.64
N GLY A 31 -6.10 11.13 -10.67
CA GLY A 31 -4.79 10.78 -11.24
C GLY A 31 -3.61 11.17 -10.36
N ARG A 32 -3.72 11.04 -9.03
CA ARG A 32 -2.65 11.37 -8.07
C ARG A 32 -2.24 10.12 -7.30
N PHE A 33 -0.96 9.94 -7.01
CA PHE A 33 -0.59 8.99 -5.96
C PHE A 33 -1.09 9.51 -4.62
N TYR A 34 -1.54 8.60 -3.76
CA TYR A 34 -1.87 8.94 -2.38
C TYR A 34 -1.42 7.85 -1.41
N GLN A 35 -1.14 8.26 -0.18
CA GLN A 35 -0.72 7.35 0.89
C GLN A 35 -1.31 7.79 2.23
N ASN A 36 -1.66 6.81 3.07
CA ASN A 36 -1.93 7.06 4.49
C ASN A 36 -0.60 6.98 5.27
N SER A 37 -0.08 8.12 5.71
CA SER A 37 1.12 8.17 6.54
C SER A 37 0.74 8.76 7.89
N GLY A 38 0.55 7.90 8.90
CA GLY A 38 0.26 8.33 10.27
C GLY A 38 -1.11 8.99 10.46
N LYS A 39 -2.17 8.40 9.86
CA LYS A 39 -3.57 8.86 9.92
C LYS A 39 -3.88 10.11 9.09
N ILE A 40 -2.92 10.59 8.31
CA ILE A 40 -3.11 11.71 7.39
C ILE A 40 -2.85 11.21 5.97
N TYR A 41 -3.78 11.52 5.07
CA TYR A 41 -3.60 11.23 3.65
C TYR A 41 -2.72 12.29 3.00
N LYS A 42 -1.62 11.84 2.39
CA LYS A 42 -0.75 12.66 1.54
C LYS A 42 -1.06 12.36 0.08
N TYR A 43 -1.00 13.38 -0.76
CA TYR A 43 -1.30 13.29 -2.19
C TYR A 43 -0.16 13.91 -2.99
N SER A 44 0.23 13.25 -4.08
CA SER A 44 1.13 13.84 -5.07
C SER A 44 0.41 14.88 -5.92
N LYS A 45 1.18 15.61 -6.72
CA LYS A 45 0.67 16.28 -7.93
C LYS A 45 0.10 15.25 -8.92
N PRO A 46 -0.80 15.66 -9.84
CA PRO A 46 -1.32 14.77 -10.88
C PRO A 46 -0.19 14.14 -11.70
N ILE A 47 -0.27 12.81 -11.88
CA ILE A 47 0.73 12.02 -12.60
C ILE A 47 0.86 12.52 -14.04
N LEU A 48 -0.24 12.91 -14.69
CA LEU A 48 -0.22 13.41 -16.07
C LEU A 48 0.38 14.82 -16.19
N GLU A 49 0.48 15.58 -15.10
CA GLU A 49 1.07 16.91 -15.10
C GLU A 49 2.59 16.84 -14.90
N VAL A 50 3.05 16.01 -13.95
CA VAL A 50 4.45 15.96 -13.55
C VAL A 50 5.19 14.69 -13.97
N GLY A 51 4.50 13.66 -14.46
CA GLY A 51 5.08 12.35 -14.76
C GLY A 51 5.22 11.45 -13.53
N VAL A 52 5.28 10.13 -13.78
CA VAL A 52 5.25 9.08 -12.75
C VAL A 52 6.34 9.28 -11.68
N LEU A 53 7.59 9.43 -12.09
CA LEU A 53 8.73 9.51 -11.15
C LEU A 53 8.61 10.70 -10.19
N ARG A 54 8.23 11.89 -10.70
CA ARG A 54 8.09 13.09 -9.88
C ARG A 54 6.87 13.03 -8.97
N ALA A 55 5.77 12.44 -9.42
CA ALA A 55 4.60 12.23 -8.58
C ALA A 55 4.89 11.19 -7.48
N PHE A 56 5.56 10.09 -7.82
CA PHE A 56 5.87 9.00 -6.90
C PHE A 56 6.76 9.46 -5.74
N ASN A 57 7.78 10.27 -6.02
CA ASN A 57 8.68 10.82 -4.99
C ASN A 57 8.01 11.80 -3.99
N GLN A 58 6.71 12.10 -4.16
CA GLN A 58 5.96 12.98 -3.26
C GLN A 58 5.13 12.20 -2.22
N VAL A 59 5.11 10.87 -2.30
CA VAL A 59 4.45 10.00 -1.33
C VAL A 59 5.46 9.04 -0.72
N VAL A 60 5.14 8.49 0.45
CA VAL A 60 5.96 7.45 1.09
C VAL A 60 5.56 6.10 0.51
N TYR A 61 6.58 5.30 0.16
CA TYR A 61 6.42 3.92 -0.22
C TYR A 61 7.56 3.10 0.35
N ASN A 62 7.22 2.03 1.05
CA ASN A 62 8.15 1.09 1.65
C ASN A 62 8.15 -0.21 0.85
N HIS A 63 9.12 -0.31 -0.06
CA HIS A 63 9.31 -1.48 -0.90
C HIS A 63 9.62 -2.74 -0.08
N THR A 64 10.37 -2.62 1.01
CA THR A 64 10.69 -3.75 1.89
C THR A 64 9.42 -4.35 2.48
N LYS A 65 8.52 -3.51 3.03
CA LYS A 65 7.21 -3.97 3.54
C LYS A 65 6.35 -4.64 2.47
N PHE A 66 6.39 -4.15 1.23
CA PHE A 66 5.69 -4.78 0.11
C PHE A 66 6.17 -6.21 -0.16
N ILE A 67 7.48 -6.45 -0.08
CA ILE A 67 8.04 -7.80 -0.23
C ILE A 67 7.69 -8.67 0.99
N GLU A 68 7.86 -8.14 2.21
CA GLU A 68 7.62 -8.88 3.46
C GLU A 68 6.17 -9.33 3.63
N ARG A 69 5.20 -8.52 3.20
CA ARG A 69 3.77 -8.89 3.21
C ARG A 69 3.36 -9.85 2.08
N GLY A 70 4.30 -10.24 1.22
CA GLY A 70 4.04 -11.16 0.10
C GLY A 70 3.35 -10.53 -1.11
N GLY A 71 3.56 -9.23 -1.36
CA GLY A 71 2.91 -8.50 -2.46
C GLY A 71 3.33 -8.92 -3.88
N VAL A 72 4.30 -9.83 -4.02
CA VAL A 72 4.69 -10.43 -5.30
C VAL A 72 3.83 -11.66 -5.57
N TYR A 73 2.75 -11.45 -6.32
CA TYR A 73 1.85 -12.52 -6.72
C TYR A 73 2.28 -13.13 -8.06
N ALA A 74 2.04 -14.43 -8.25
CA ALA A 74 2.12 -15.09 -9.56
C ALA A 74 0.79 -14.85 -10.30
N TYR A 75 0.71 -13.74 -11.03
CA TYR A 75 -0.43 -13.36 -11.86
C TYR A 75 -0.27 -13.80 -13.31
#